data_AF-A0A5C8T3E6-F1
#
_entry.id   AF-A0A5C8T3E6-F1
#
_cell.length_a   1.000
_cell.length_b   1.000
_cell.length_c   1.000
_cell.angle_alpha   90.00
_cell.angle_beta   90.00
_cell.angle_gamma   90.00
#
_symmetry.space_group_name_H-M   'P 1'
#
loop_
_entity.id
_entity.type
_entity.pdbx_description
1 polymer ?
#
loop_
_entity_poly.entity_id
_entity_poly.type
_entity_poly.pdbx_seq_one_letter_code
_entity_poly.pdbx_strand_id
1 'polypeptide(L)'
;MSIGLIALLDDVAGIAKVAAASLDDVAGQAAKAGVKAAGVVIDDAAVTPRYVVGFAAERELPIVAKIAVGSLRNKLLFLTPAALALGAFAPWTITPLLMLGGAYLCYEGTEKVYEALVPHAGHAHDAQPDAGGDGRAMEDRKVSSAIKTDFILSAEIMAITLAALPEGGVVTKAAVLALVAVGITAFVYGAVALIVKADDAGMAMAASTSRSAFGSFVRALGRGIVKGMPPFLALLAIVGTAAMIWVGGGILVHGLETYGLPQVAHALHAASSA
;
A
#
# COMPACT_ATOMS: atom_id res chain seq x y z
N MET A 1 -53.59 -6.14 20.74
CA MET A 1 -52.29 -6.84 20.55
C MET A 1 -51.51 -6.37 19.31
N SER A 2 -52.13 -5.72 18.30
CA SER A 2 -51.45 -5.29 17.06
C SER A 2 -50.64 -3.99 17.14
N ILE A 3 -51.03 -3.05 18.02
CA ILE A 3 -50.38 -1.72 18.14
C ILE A 3 -48.94 -1.82 18.63
N GLY A 4 -48.64 -2.75 19.54
CA GLY A 4 -47.27 -2.95 20.06
C GLY A 4 -46.30 -3.55 19.04
N LEU A 5 -46.78 -4.40 18.12
CA LEU A 5 -45.95 -4.96 17.05
C LEU A 5 -45.62 -3.91 15.99
N ILE A 6 -46.58 -3.05 15.65
CA ILE A 6 -46.37 -1.95 14.70
C ILE A 6 -45.38 -0.92 15.28
N ALA A 7 -45.50 -0.59 16.57
CA ALA A 7 -44.54 0.29 17.25
C ALA A 7 -43.11 -0.28 17.27
N LEU A 8 -42.95 -1.59 17.53
CA LEU A 8 -41.66 -2.25 17.51
C LEU A 8 -41.04 -2.28 16.09
N LEU A 9 -41.86 -2.46 15.06
CA LEU A 9 -41.41 -2.39 13.67
C LEU A 9 -41.01 -0.96 13.26
N ASP A 10 -41.69 0.05 13.78
CA ASP A 10 -41.36 1.47 13.55
C ASP A 10 -40.03 1.84 14.24
N ASP A 11 -39.79 1.34 15.46
CA ASP A 11 -38.50 1.50 16.16
C ASP A 11 -37.35 0.80 15.42
N VAL A 12 -37.57 -0.41 14.91
CA VAL A 12 -36.57 -1.14 14.10
C VAL A 12 -36.31 -0.39 12.78
N ALA A 13 -37.35 0.13 12.13
CA ALA A 13 -37.21 0.95 10.93
C ALA A 13 -36.45 2.26 11.22
N GLY A 14 -36.69 2.88 12.38
CA GLY A 14 -35.97 4.05 12.87
C GLY A 14 -34.48 3.75 13.10
N ILE A 15 -34.15 2.68 13.83
CA ILE A 15 -32.78 2.24 14.06
C ILE A 15 -32.09 1.89 12.75
N ALA A 16 -32.77 1.17 11.85
CA ALA A 16 -32.23 0.81 10.54
C ALA A 16 -31.93 2.05 9.69
N LYS A 17 -32.80 3.06 9.72
CA LYS A 17 -32.61 4.32 8.99
C LYS A 17 -31.46 5.14 9.57
N VAL A 18 -31.33 5.21 10.90
CA VAL A 18 -30.20 5.88 11.57
C VAL A 18 -28.89 5.15 11.30
N ALA A 19 -28.90 3.81 11.32
CA ALA A 19 -27.75 2.99 10.97
C ALA A 19 -27.33 3.19 9.51
N ALA A 20 -28.28 3.21 8.57
CA ALA A 20 -28.02 3.49 7.16
C ALA A 20 -27.40 4.88 6.94
N ALA A 21 -27.95 5.91 7.57
CA ALA A 21 -27.38 7.27 7.50
C ALA A 21 -25.97 7.34 8.09
N SER A 22 -25.70 6.60 9.17
CA SER A 22 -24.37 6.52 9.79
C SER A 22 -23.36 5.80 8.88
N LEU A 23 -23.79 4.76 8.17
CA LEU A 23 -22.96 4.05 7.19
C LEU A 23 -22.65 4.94 5.98
N ASP A 24 -23.62 5.70 5.48
CA ASP A 24 -23.41 6.63 4.37
C ASP A 24 -22.42 7.74 4.74
N ASP A 25 -22.49 8.28 5.97
CA ASP A 25 -21.53 9.27 6.46
C ASP A 25 -20.11 8.67 6.58
N VAL A 26 -19.98 7.47 7.14
CA VAL A 26 -18.69 6.75 7.20
C VAL A 26 -18.12 6.52 5.80
N ALA A 27 -18.95 6.10 4.84
CA ALA A 27 -18.52 5.89 3.46
C ALA A 27 -18.05 7.20 2.79
N GLY A 28 -18.81 8.28 2.97
CA GLY A 28 -18.45 9.60 2.45
C GLY A 28 -17.15 10.15 3.05
N GLN A 29 -16.97 10.01 4.36
CA GLN A 29 -15.74 10.40 5.05
C GLN A 29 -14.54 9.56 4.62
N ALA A 30 -14.72 8.25 4.48
CA ALA A 30 -13.68 7.36 3.97
C ALA A 30 -13.27 7.70 2.55
N ALA A 31 -14.22 8.01 1.66
CA ALA A 31 -13.92 8.44 0.30
C ALA A 31 -13.10 9.74 0.30
N LYS A 32 -13.51 10.75 1.07
CA LYS A 32 -12.80 12.03 1.16
C LYS A 32 -11.40 11.88 1.75
N ALA A 33 -11.26 11.08 2.82
CA ALA A 33 -9.98 10.84 3.45
C ALA A 33 -9.06 10.00 2.56
N GLY A 34 -9.61 9.00 1.85
CA GLY A 34 -8.90 8.22 0.84
C GLY A 34 -8.38 9.08 -0.31
N VAL A 35 -9.16 10.06 -0.78
CA VAL A 35 -8.71 11.03 -1.80
C VAL A 35 -7.51 11.85 -1.30
N LYS A 36 -7.50 12.27 -0.02
CA LYS A 36 -6.34 12.97 0.56
C LYS A 36 -5.10 12.08 0.67
N ALA A 37 -5.29 10.78 0.89
CA ALA A 37 -4.20 9.81 0.91
C ALA A 37 -3.81 9.32 -0.51
N ALA A 38 -4.53 9.70 -1.56
CA ALA A 38 -4.39 9.09 -2.89
C ALA A 38 -2.99 9.21 -3.48
N GLY A 39 -2.29 10.34 -3.26
CA GLY A 39 -0.89 10.50 -3.70
C GLY A 39 0.02 9.43 -3.09
N VAL A 40 -0.04 9.27 -1.76
CA VAL A 40 0.75 8.28 -1.02
C VAL A 40 0.32 6.84 -1.35
N VAL A 41 -0.96 6.61 -1.65
CA VAL A 41 -1.49 5.29 -2.05
C VAL A 41 -1.00 4.87 -3.42
N ILE A 42 -0.89 5.81 -4.37
CA ILE A 42 -0.32 5.53 -5.70
C ILE A 42 1.15 5.14 -5.56
N ASP A 43 1.88 5.84 -4.69
CA ASP A 43 3.27 5.54 -4.40
C ASP A 43 3.41 4.12 -3.80
N ASP A 44 2.60 3.76 -2.80
CA ASP A 44 2.55 2.41 -2.18
C ASP A 44 2.26 1.30 -3.22
N ALA A 45 1.35 1.57 -4.17
CA ALA A 45 1.04 0.67 -5.27
C ALA A 45 2.23 0.47 -6.24
N ALA A 46 3.11 1.46 -6.38
CA ALA A 46 4.31 1.33 -7.20
C ALA A 46 5.42 0.51 -6.49
N VAL A 47 5.46 0.52 -5.16
CA VAL A 47 6.46 -0.22 -4.37
C VAL A 47 6.14 -1.72 -4.31
N THR A 48 4.86 -2.09 -4.28
CA THR A 48 4.45 -3.47 -3.95
C THR A 48 4.79 -4.54 -5.01
N PRO A 49 4.65 -4.31 -6.33
CA PRO A 49 4.92 -5.32 -7.36
C PRO A 49 6.35 -5.88 -7.33
N ARG A 50 7.33 -5.13 -6.82
CA ARG A 50 8.73 -5.58 -6.76
C ARG A 50 8.94 -6.80 -5.86
N TYR A 51 8.10 -6.99 -4.85
CA TYR A 51 8.29 -8.03 -3.84
C TYR A 51 7.90 -9.42 -4.34
N VAL A 52 7.16 -9.49 -5.44
CA VAL A 52 6.73 -10.75 -6.06
C VAL A 52 7.59 -11.15 -7.25
N VAL A 53 8.51 -10.29 -7.66
CA VAL A 53 9.44 -10.56 -8.77
C VAL A 53 10.45 -11.64 -8.37
N GLY A 54 10.61 -12.62 -9.26
CA GLY A 54 11.62 -13.68 -9.14
C GLY A 54 11.15 -14.92 -8.38
N PHE A 55 9.85 -15.07 -8.11
CA PHE A 55 9.28 -16.35 -7.68
C PHE A 55 8.86 -17.20 -8.89
N ALA A 56 8.65 -18.49 -8.66
CA ALA A 56 7.99 -19.33 -9.66
C ALA A 56 6.56 -18.79 -9.87
N ALA A 57 6.10 -18.70 -11.13
CA ALA A 57 4.81 -18.11 -11.50
C ALA A 57 3.63 -18.67 -10.67
N GLU A 58 3.63 -19.98 -10.39
CA GLU A 58 2.62 -20.66 -9.57
C GLU A 58 2.55 -20.18 -8.10
N ARG A 59 3.59 -19.50 -7.61
CA ARG A 59 3.70 -19.03 -6.21
C ARG A 59 3.49 -17.52 -6.07
N GLU A 60 3.42 -16.77 -7.15
CA GLU A 60 3.29 -15.31 -7.10
C GLU A 60 1.96 -14.87 -6.46
N LEU A 61 0.81 -15.37 -6.92
CA LEU A 61 -0.50 -15.03 -6.35
C LEU A 61 -0.66 -15.45 -4.88
N PRO A 62 -0.27 -16.68 -4.46
CA PRO A 62 -0.26 -17.05 -3.04
C PRO A 62 0.59 -16.11 -2.17
N ILE A 63 1.73 -15.64 -2.68
CA ILE A 63 2.60 -14.71 -1.97
C ILE A 63 1.93 -13.32 -1.85
N VAL A 64 1.35 -12.80 -2.93
CA VAL A 64 0.54 -11.55 -2.88
C VAL A 64 -0.54 -11.67 -1.81
N ALA A 65 -1.26 -12.79 -1.75
CA ALA A 65 -2.31 -13.02 -0.77
C ALA A 65 -1.77 -13.04 0.67
N LYS A 66 -0.62 -13.69 0.93
CA LYS A 66 0.03 -13.66 2.24
C LYS A 66 0.40 -12.25 2.66
N ILE A 67 0.99 -11.46 1.76
CA ILE A 67 1.38 -10.07 2.05
C ILE A 67 0.12 -9.24 2.30
N ALA A 68 -0.92 -9.37 1.46
CA ALA A 68 -2.19 -8.65 1.61
C ALA A 68 -2.88 -8.95 2.96
N VAL A 69 -2.92 -10.22 3.37
CA VAL A 69 -3.50 -10.60 4.68
C VAL A 69 -2.66 -10.07 5.84
N GLY A 70 -1.32 -10.14 5.74
CA GLY A 70 -0.42 -9.58 6.75
C GLY A 70 -0.56 -8.06 6.87
N SER A 71 -0.60 -7.38 5.74
CA SER A 71 -0.83 -5.94 5.59
C SER A 71 -2.18 -5.52 6.17
N LEU A 72 -3.28 -6.22 5.83
CA LEU A 72 -4.60 -5.94 6.38
C LEU A 72 -4.66 -6.14 7.89
N ARG A 73 -4.09 -7.24 8.38
CA ARG A 73 -4.00 -7.52 9.82
C ARG A 73 -3.23 -6.42 10.53
N ASN A 74 -2.13 -5.96 9.95
CA ASN A 74 -1.32 -4.88 10.48
C ASN A 74 -2.07 -3.56 10.58
N LYS A 75 -2.76 -3.18 9.49
CA LYS A 75 -3.58 -1.98 9.44
C LYS A 75 -4.70 -2.02 10.49
N LEU A 76 -5.48 -3.09 10.53
CA LEU A 76 -6.66 -3.18 11.39
C LEU A 76 -6.33 -3.43 12.87
N LEU A 77 -5.37 -4.31 13.17
CA LEU A 77 -5.08 -4.73 14.56
C LEU A 77 -4.03 -3.87 15.25
N PHE A 78 -3.13 -3.22 14.52
CA PHE A 78 -2.07 -2.41 15.12
C PHE A 78 -2.22 -0.93 14.75
N LEU A 79 -2.26 -0.58 13.47
CA LEU A 79 -2.24 0.83 13.06
C LEU A 79 -3.53 1.57 13.42
N THR A 80 -4.71 1.02 13.15
CA THR A 80 -5.99 1.66 13.49
C THR A 80 -6.10 1.95 15.00
N PRO A 81 -5.95 0.98 15.91
CA PRO A 81 -6.05 1.25 17.34
C PRO A 81 -4.92 2.17 17.84
N ALA A 82 -3.69 2.01 17.34
CA ALA A 82 -2.60 2.92 17.68
C ALA A 82 -2.89 4.35 17.23
N ALA A 83 -3.36 4.55 16.00
CA ALA A 83 -3.70 5.87 15.46
C ALA A 83 -4.81 6.52 16.28
N LEU A 84 -5.87 5.78 16.63
CA LEU A 84 -6.96 6.30 17.47
C LEU A 84 -6.47 6.67 18.88
N ALA A 85 -5.65 5.82 19.50
CA ALA A 85 -5.10 6.07 20.83
C ALA A 85 -4.15 7.27 20.83
N LEU A 86 -3.20 7.31 19.90
CA LEU A 86 -2.28 8.45 19.76
C LEU A 86 -3.04 9.73 19.42
N GLY A 87 -4.02 9.68 18.51
CA GLY A 87 -4.84 10.84 18.17
C GLY A 87 -5.64 11.38 19.35
N ALA A 88 -6.09 10.52 20.28
CA ALA A 88 -6.84 10.93 21.45
C ALA A 88 -5.96 11.45 22.60
N PHE A 89 -4.81 10.81 22.85
CA PHE A 89 -4.01 11.05 24.06
C PHE A 89 -2.70 11.79 23.81
N ALA A 90 -2.12 11.66 22.62
CA ALA A 90 -0.81 12.21 22.29
C ALA A 90 -0.69 12.56 20.79
N PRO A 91 -1.58 13.43 20.24
CA PRO A 91 -1.56 13.71 18.79
C PRO A 91 -0.22 14.29 18.32
N TRP A 92 0.52 14.96 19.22
CA TRP A 92 1.86 15.48 18.98
C TRP A 92 2.91 14.40 18.67
N THR A 93 2.69 13.13 19.02
CA THR A 93 3.63 12.04 18.72
C THR A 93 3.47 11.47 17.32
N ILE A 94 2.36 11.77 16.63
CA ILE A 94 2.11 11.22 15.28
C ILE A 94 3.19 11.71 14.31
N THR A 95 3.39 13.03 14.20
CA THR A 95 4.41 13.63 13.33
C THR A 95 5.82 13.08 13.55
N PRO A 96 6.39 13.03 14.78
CA PRO A 96 7.74 12.52 14.98
C PRO A 96 7.86 11.02 14.69
N LEU A 97 6.82 10.21 14.98
CA LEU A 97 6.81 8.79 14.61
C LEU A 97 6.81 8.60 13.10
N LEU A 98 6.01 9.40 12.38
CA LEU A 98 6.03 9.41 10.92
C LEU A 98 7.39 9.84 10.39
N MET A 99 7.98 10.91 10.91
CA MET A 99 9.32 11.36 10.50
C MET A 99 10.39 10.28 10.67
N LEU A 100 10.35 9.51 11.76
CA LEU A 100 11.24 8.36 11.94
C LEU A 100 11.00 7.28 10.88
N GLY A 101 9.75 6.98 10.56
CA GLY A 101 9.38 6.09 9.45
C GLY A 101 9.87 6.61 8.09
N GLY A 102 9.69 7.90 7.82
CA GLY A 102 10.16 8.56 6.61
C GLY A 102 11.67 8.56 6.47
N ALA A 103 12.41 8.78 7.56
CA ALA A 103 13.86 8.63 7.60
C ALA A 103 14.30 7.19 7.25
N TYR A 104 13.61 6.18 7.79
CA TYR A 104 13.87 4.78 7.45
C TYR A 104 13.57 4.49 5.96
N LEU A 105 12.48 5.01 5.40
CA LEU A 105 12.18 4.86 3.97
C LEU A 105 13.24 5.50 3.06
N CYS A 106 13.71 6.70 3.43
CA CYS A 106 14.81 7.37 2.72
C CYS A 106 16.10 6.56 2.79
N TYR A 107 16.40 5.98 3.97
CA TYR A 107 17.55 5.10 4.15
C TYR A 107 17.44 3.85 3.25
N GLU A 108 16.34 3.10 3.34
CA GLU A 108 16.13 1.87 2.56
C GLU A 108 16.10 2.15 1.05
N GLY A 109 15.49 3.26 0.64
CA GLY A 109 15.47 3.70 -0.75
C GLY A 109 16.87 4.06 -1.26
N THR A 110 17.65 4.80 -0.48
CA THR A 110 19.02 5.19 -0.86
C THR A 110 19.95 3.99 -0.93
N GLU A 111 19.83 3.05 0.01
CA GLU A 111 20.59 1.79 0.01
C GLU A 111 20.36 1.01 -1.29
N LYS A 112 19.10 0.88 -1.73
CA LYS A 112 18.77 0.21 -3.00
C LYS A 112 19.31 0.93 -4.23
N VAL A 113 19.28 2.26 -4.23
CA VAL A 113 19.91 3.05 -5.30
C VAL A 113 21.42 2.82 -5.29
N TYR A 114 22.05 2.80 -4.11
CA TYR A 114 23.48 2.56 -3.97
C TYR A 114 23.89 1.17 -4.45
N GLU A 115 23.15 0.11 -4.07
CA GLU A 115 23.37 -1.26 -4.55
C GLU A 115 23.26 -1.37 -6.08
N ALA A 116 22.31 -0.66 -6.69
CA ALA A 116 22.15 -0.64 -8.13
C ALA A 116 23.32 0.08 -8.85
N LEU A 117 23.92 1.09 -8.22
CA LEU A 117 25.04 1.87 -8.79
C LEU A 117 26.41 1.25 -8.52
N VAL A 118 26.57 0.56 -7.38
CA VAL A 118 27.84 -0.06 -6.98
C VAL A 118 27.63 -1.53 -6.59
N PRO A 119 27.49 -2.45 -7.57
CA PRO A 119 27.12 -3.84 -7.32
C PRO A 119 28.13 -4.65 -6.49
N HIS A 120 29.34 -4.12 -6.27
CA HIS A 120 30.45 -4.81 -5.58
C HIS A 120 30.85 -4.17 -4.23
N ALA A 121 30.14 -3.14 -3.75
CA ALA A 121 30.44 -2.47 -2.47
C ALA A 121 29.41 -2.73 -1.36
N GLY A 122 28.35 -3.49 -1.65
CA GLY A 122 27.30 -3.79 -0.67
C GLY A 122 27.80 -4.71 0.45
N HIS A 123 27.84 -4.20 1.67
CA HIS A 123 27.90 -5.03 2.86
C HIS A 123 26.71 -5.99 2.86
N ALA A 124 27.00 -7.27 3.07
CA ALA A 124 26.06 -8.37 3.09
C ALA A 124 25.03 -8.24 4.22
N HIS A 125 23.90 -7.57 3.95
CA HIS A 125 22.72 -7.68 4.81
C HIS A 125 21.51 -8.34 4.15
N ASP A 126 21.42 -8.41 2.81
CA ASP A 126 20.36 -9.17 2.12
C ASP A 126 20.86 -10.15 1.03
N ALA A 127 22.16 -10.19 0.75
CA ALA A 127 22.77 -11.15 -0.17
C ALA A 127 23.72 -12.08 0.58
N GLN A 128 23.17 -12.92 1.46
CA GLN A 128 23.84 -14.18 1.74
C GLN A 128 23.29 -15.18 0.71
N PRO A 129 24.07 -15.59 -0.31
CA PRO A 129 23.74 -16.80 -1.04
C PRO A 129 23.96 -17.93 -0.04
N ASP A 130 22.90 -18.26 0.72
CA ASP A 130 22.87 -19.50 1.47
C ASP A 130 22.87 -20.63 0.43
N ALA A 131 24.08 -21.06 0.09
CA ALA A 131 24.34 -22.28 -0.64
C ALA A 131 23.76 -23.45 0.19
N GLY A 132 22.47 -23.74 -0.01
CA GLY A 132 21.79 -24.89 0.58
C GLY A 132 20.47 -24.63 1.34
N GLY A 133 19.94 -23.41 1.39
CA GLY A 133 18.74 -23.09 2.18
C GLY A 133 17.40 -23.39 1.47
N ASP A 134 16.48 -24.07 2.17
CA ASP A 134 15.10 -24.36 1.77
C ASP A 134 14.38 -23.12 1.17
N GLY A 135 13.91 -23.23 -0.08
CA GLY A 135 13.28 -22.13 -0.83
C GLY A 135 12.06 -21.49 -0.14
N ARG A 136 11.51 -22.14 0.89
CA ARG A 136 10.47 -21.55 1.76
C ARG A 136 11.01 -20.46 2.69
N ALA A 137 12.20 -20.63 3.25
CA ALA A 137 12.78 -19.66 4.19
C ALA A 137 13.07 -18.32 3.50
N MET A 138 13.52 -18.36 2.23
CA MET A 138 13.72 -17.16 1.43
C MET A 138 12.41 -16.43 1.12
N GLU A 139 11.34 -17.18 0.82
CA GLU A 139 10.00 -16.61 0.62
C GLU A 139 9.45 -15.94 1.85
N ASP A 140 9.52 -16.60 3.00
CA ASP A 140 8.99 -16.07 4.24
C ASP A 140 9.75 -14.78 4.65
N ARG A 141 11.05 -14.70 4.39
CA ARG A 141 11.84 -13.46 4.56
C ARG A 141 11.35 -12.34 3.65
N LYS A 142 11.15 -12.61 2.35
CA LYS A 142 10.64 -11.61 1.39
C LYS A 142 9.23 -11.14 1.77
N VAL A 143 8.34 -12.05 2.16
CA VAL A 143 6.99 -11.71 2.65
C VAL A 143 7.07 -10.85 3.90
N SER A 144 7.91 -11.21 4.87
CA SER A 144 8.08 -10.42 6.10
C SER A 144 8.63 -9.03 5.82
N SER A 145 9.62 -8.91 4.93
CA SER A 145 10.18 -7.63 4.50
C SER A 145 9.11 -6.75 3.83
N ALA A 146 8.33 -7.30 2.90
CA ALA A 146 7.23 -6.61 2.26
C ALA A 146 6.19 -6.09 3.27
N ILE A 147 5.81 -6.92 4.24
CA ILE A 147 4.87 -6.55 5.30
C ILE A 147 5.41 -5.43 6.19
N LYS A 148 6.72 -5.37 6.45
CA LYS A 148 7.36 -4.30 7.23
C LYS A 148 7.33 -2.97 6.49
N THR A 149 7.72 -2.97 5.21
CA THR A 149 7.69 -1.74 4.40
C THR A 149 6.24 -1.25 4.23
N ASP A 150 5.29 -2.15 3.96
CA ASP A 150 3.86 -1.81 3.92
C ASP A 150 3.38 -1.24 5.26
N PHE A 151 3.81 -1.78 6.41
CA PHE A 151 3.42 -1.25 7.72
C PHE A 151 3.83 0.22 7.88
N ILE A 152 5.03 0.59 7.43
CA ILE A 152 5.54 1.96 7.53
C ILE A 152 4.76 2.89 6.60
N LEU A 153 4.59 2.51 5.33
CA LEU A 153 3.80 3.28 4.34
C LEU A 153 2.34 3.43 4.80
N SER A 154 1.77 2.36 5.33
CA SER A 154 0.41 2.34 5.87
C SER A 154 0.27 3.25 7.08
N ALA A 155 1.29 3.37 7.94
CA ALA A 155 1.20 4.23 9.12
C ALA A 155 0.99 5.70 8.71
N GLU A 156 1.65 6.14 7.65
CA GLU A 156 1.45 7.47 7.07
C GLU A 156 0.05 7.65 6.50
N ILE A 157 -0.39 6.73 5.64
CA ILE A 157 -1.73 6.75 5.05
C ILE A 157 -2.80 6.83 6.16
N MET A 158 -2.66 6.01 7.20
CA MET A 158 -3.60 5.97 8.32
C MET A 158 -3.57 7.26 9.14
N ALA A 159 -2.40 7.87 9.30
CA ALA A 159 -2.26 9.16 9.98
C ALA A 159 -2.84 10.33 9.16
N ILE A 160 -2.59 10.39 7.84
CA ILE A 160 -3.20 11.37 6.93
C ILE A 160 -4.72 11.21 6.94
N THR A 161 -5.20 9.96 6.89
CA THR A 161 -6.62 9.64 6.97
C THR A 161 -7.21 10.14 8.28
N LEU A 162 -6.57 9.84 9.42
CA LEU A 162 -7.04 10.29 10.73
C LEU A 162 -7.05 11.83 10.85
N ALA A 163 -6.00 12.51 10.35
CA ALA A 163 -5.89 13.97 10.35
C ALA A 163 -6.91 14.64 9.41
N ALA A 164 -7.40 13.92 8.40
CA ALA A 164 -8.42 14.40 7.48
C ALA A 164 -9.84 14.34 8.06
N LEU A 165 -10.06 13.55 9.11
CA LEU A 165 -11.37 13.36 9.71
C LEU A 165 -11.74 14.52 10.63
N PRO A 166 -13.01 14.95 10.63
CA PRO A 166 -13.48 15.97 11.56
C PRO A 166 -13.38 15.47 13.01
N GLU A 167 -13.46 16.40 13.96
CA GLU A 167 -13.71 16.03 15.34
C GLU A 167 -15.06 15.31 15.43
N GLY A 168 -15.06 14.15 16.11
CA GLY A 168 -16.18 13.23 16.09
C GLY A 168 -15.92 11.99 16.94
N GLY A 169 -16.91 11.10 17.00
CA GLY A 169 -16.85 9.89 17.82
C GLY A 169 -15.74 8.93 17.39
N VAL A 170 -15.10 8.29 18.38
CA VAL A 170 -14.04 7.29 18.15
C VAL A 170 -14.54 6.15 17.27
N VAL A 171 -15.81 5.76 17.39
CA VAL A 171 -16.43 4.69 16.58
C VAL A 171 -16.48 5.06 15.10
N THR A 172 -16.90 6.29 14.77
CA THR A 172 -16.91 6.78 13.37
C THR A 172 -15.51 6.82 12.80
N LYS A 173 -14.54 7.37 13.56
CA LYS A 173 -13.13 7.39 13.14
C LYS A 173 -12.57 5.98 12.92
N ALA A 174 -12.87 5.04 13.81
CA ALA A 174 -12.47 3.65 13.68
C ALA A 174 -13.07 2.98 12.44
N ALA A 175 -14.36 3.21 12.18
CA ALA A 175 -15.05 2.67 11.01
C ALA A 175 -14.48 3.22 9.70
N VAL A 176 -14.22 4.54 9.65
CA VAL A 176 -13.59 5.17 8.48
C VAL A 176 -12.17 4.63 8.26
N LEU A 177 -11.34 4.59 9.30
CA LEU A 177 -9.98 4.05 9.20
C LEU A 177 -9.99 2.57 8.76
N ALA A 178 -10.92 1.76 9.28
CA ALA A 178 -11.06 0.37 8.87
C ALA A 178 -11.47 0.25 7.39
N LEU A 179 -12.41 1.08 6.94
CA LEU A 179 -12.85 1.10 5.54
C LEU A 179 -11.72 1.52 4.60
N VAL A 180 -10.96 2.54 4.96
CA VAL A 180 -9.77 2.99 4.22
C VAL A 180 -8.69 1.90 4.20
N ALA A 181 -8.40 1.26 5.34
CA ALA A 181 -7.44 0.17 5.42
C ALA A 181 -7.80 -1.00 4.50
N VAL A 182 -9.07 -1.43 4.52
CA VAL A 182 -9.57 -2.49 3.63
C VAL A 182 -9.51 -2.04 2.18
N GLY A 183 -10.01 -0.84 1.86
CA GLY A 183 -10.07 -0.32 0.50
C GLY A 183 -8.71 -0.19 -0.16
N ILE A 184 -7.73 0.36 0.56
CA ILE A 184 -6.35 0.51 0.05
C ILE A 184 -5.68 -0.85 -0.10
N THR A 185 -5.84 -1.76 0.87
CA THR A 185 -5.27 -3.11 0.76
C THR A 185 -5.86 -3.83 -0.46
N ALA A 186 -7.18 -3.76 -0.66
CA ALA A 186 -7.82 -4.35 -1.83
C ALA A 186 -7.32 -3.72 -3.14
N PHE A 187 -7.17 -2.39 -3.18
CA PHE A 187 -6.71 -1.66 -4.36
C PHE A 187 -5.26 -2.02 -4.72
N VAL A 188 -4.32 -1.87 -3.77
CA VAL A 188 -2.89 -2.08 -3.99
C VAL A 188 -2.60 -3.54 -4.35
N TYR A 189 -3.03 -4.47 -3.51
CA TYR A 189 -2.76 -5.90 -3.74
C TYR A 189 -3.61 -6.50 -4.85
N GLY A 190 -4.81 -5.93 -5.10
CA GLY A 190 -5.60 -6.25 -6.28
C GLY A 190 -4.91 -5.85 -7.57
N ALA A 191 -4.31 -4.65 -7.63
CA ALA A 191 -3.52 -4.21 -8.77
C ALA A 191 -2.30 -5.11 -8.99
N VAL A 192 -1.58 -5.47 -7.93
CA VAL A 192 -0.44 -6.41 -8.03
C VAL A 192 -0.89 -7.79 -8.52
N ALA A 193 -2.00 -8.32 -7.98
CA ALA A 193 -2.55 -9.60 -8.43
C ALA A 193 -2.96 -9.56 -9.92
N LEU A 194 -3.51 -8.44 -10.40
CA LEU A 194 -3.83 -8.26 -11.82
C LEU A 194 -2.57 -8.22 -12.69
N ILE A 195 -1.49 -7.58 -12.25
CA ILE A 195 -0.21 -7.55 -12.96
C ILE A 195 0.33 -8.97 -13.12
N VAL A 196 0.42 -9.72 -12.02
CA VAL A 196 0.85 -11.14 -12.01
C VAL A 196 -0.06 -11.98 -12.93
N LYS A 197 -1.38 -11.77 -12.84
CA LYS A 197 -2.33 -12.53 -13.66
C LYS A 197 -2.22 -12.21 -15.15
N ALA A 198 -1.81 -10.99 -15.51
CA ALA A 198 -1.58 -10.62 -16.89
C ALA A 198 -0.41 -11.41 -17.50
N ASP A 199 0.62 -11.75 -16.71
CA ASP A 199 1.73 -12.59 -17.18
C ASP A 199 1.29 -14.02 -17.49
N ASP A 200 0.57 -14.65 -16.56
CA ASP A 200 -0.06 -15.97 -16.74
C ASP A 200 -0.94 -16.01 -18.00
N ALA A 201 -1.76 -14.96 -18.18
CA ALA A 201 -2.63 -14.83 -19.34
C ALA A 201 -1.80 -14.67 -20.63
N GLY A 202 -0.70 -13.91 -20.57
CA GLY A 202 0.27 -13.77 -21.65
C GLY A 202 0.83 -15.12 -22.11
N MET A 203 1.26 -15.95 -21.15
CA MET A 203 1.76 -17.30 -21.41
C MET A 203 0.68 -18.21 -22.04
N ALA A 204 -0.54 -18.19 -21.49
CA ALA A 204 -1.66 -18.95 -22.04
C ALA A 204 -2.01 -18.52 -23.48
N MET A 205 -2.01 -17.22 -23.76
CA MET A 205 -2.23 -16.69 -25.11
C MET A 205 -1.10 -17.06 -26.08
N ALA A 206 0.16 -17.01 -25.63
CA ALA A 206 1.32 -17.38 -26.42
C ALA A 206 1.34 -18.87 -26.79
N ALA A 207 0.83 -19.72 -25.90
CA ALA A 207 0.71 -21.17 -26.07
C ALA A 207 -0.52 -21.62 -26.88
N SER A 208 -1.40 -20.70 -27.28
CA SER A 208 -2.61 -21.02 -28.06
C SER A 208 -2.27 -21.74 -29.38
N THR A 209 -2.94 -22.87 -29.66
CA THR A 209 -2.71 -23.72 -30.85
C THR A 209 -3.66 -23.39 -32.02
N SER A 210 -4.49 -22.36 -31.89
CA SER A 210 -5.47 -22.01 -32.93
C SER A 210 -4.78 -21.57 -34.23
N ARG A 211 -5.14 -22.23 -35.35
CA ARG A 211 -4.58 -21.96 -36.69
C ARG A 211 -5.26 -20.81 -37.44
N SER A 212 -6.25 -20.14 -36.84
CA SER A 212 -6.93 -19.02 -37.48
C SER A 212 -6.07 -17.75 -37.50
N ALA A 213 -6.36 -16.80 -38.40
CA ALA A 213 -5.71 -15.49 -38.41
C ALA A 213 -5.84 -14.77 -37.05
N PHE A 214 -7.00 -14.92 -36.40
CA PHE A 214 -7.25 -14.43 -35.04
C PHE A 214 -6.36 -15.14 -34.01
N GLY A 215 -6.16 -16.46 -34.13
CA GLY A 215 -5.23 -17.23 -33.28
C GLY A 215 -3.77 -16.77 -33.42
N SER A 216 -3.34 -16.39 -34.62
CA SER A 216 -2.01 -15.82 -34.85
C SER A 216 -1.82 -14.48 -34.13
N PHE A 217 -2.84 -13.61 -34.18
CA PHE A 217 -2.85 -12.32 -33.47
C PHE A 217 -2.81 -12.50 -31.95
N VAL A 218 -3.65 -13.37 -31.40
CA VAL A 218 -3.67 -13.68 -29.95
C VAL A 218 -2.31 -14.20 -29.47
N ARG A 219 -1.67 -15.08 -30.23
CA ARG A 219 -0.31 -15.56 -29.91
C ARG A 219 0.74 -14.46 -29.97
N ALA A 220 0.61 -13.53 -30.93
CA ALA A 220 1.52 -12.40 -31.04
C ALA A 220 1.36 -11.44 -29.85
N LEU A 221 0.13 -11.15 -29.43
CA LEU A 221 -0.16 -10.39 -28.21
C LEU A 221 0.38 -11.10 -26.97
N GLY A 222 0.13 -12.40 -26.81
CA GLY A 222 0.63 -13.18 -25.67
C GLY A 222 2.17 -13.12 -25.56
N ARG A 223 2.87 -13.32 -26.69
CA ARG A 223 4.33 -13.16 -26.73
C ARG A 223 4.78 -11.73 -26.42
N GLY A 224 4.00 -10.73 -26.83
CA GLY A 224 4.26 -9.33 -26.51
C GLY A 224 4.20 -9.07 -25.01
N ILE A 225 3.16 -9.59 -24.34
CA ILE A 225 2.97 -9.47 -22.89
C ILE A 225 4.13 -10.14 -22.13
N VAL A 226 4.44 -11.40 -22.45
CA VAL A 226 5.51 -12.17 -21.77
C VAL A 226 6.88 -11.51 -21.96
N LYS A 227 7.17 -10.98 -23.16
CA LYS A 227 8.43 -10.26 -23.42
C LYS A 227 8.47 -8.88 -22.79
N GLY A 228 7.31 -8.24 -22.63
CA GLY A 228 7.17 -6.91 -22.03
C GLY A 228 7.17 -6.94 -20.50
N MET A 229 6.88 -8.09 -19.87
CA MET A 229 6.78 -8.20 -18.42
C MET A 229 8.12 -7.92 -17.70
N PRO A 230 9.27 -8.48 -18.09
CA PRO A 230 10.53 -8.19 -17.40
C PRO A 230 10.93 -6.70 -17.37
N PRO A 231 10.94 -5.94 -18.50
CA PRO A 231 11.24 -4.52 -18.44
C PRO A 231 10.15 -3.71 -17.72
N PHE A 232 8.89 -4.14 -17.76
CA PHE A 232 7.81 -3.51 -17.00
C PHE A 232 8.02 -3.64 -15.49
N LEU A 233 8.34 -4.84 -15.01
CA LEU A 233 8.64 -5.08 -13.58
C LEU A 233 9.92 -4.36 -13.14
N ALA A 234 10.94 -4.28 -13.99
CA ALA A 234 12.14 -3.51 -13.72
C ALA A 234 11.85 -2.01 -13.59
N LEU A 235 11.01 -1.47 -14.48
CA LEU A 235 10.57 -0.07 -14.39
C LEU A 235 9.78 0.17 -13.09
N LEU A 236 8.87 -0.73 -12.72
CA LEU A 236 8.13 -0.64 -11.46
C LEU A 236 9.07 -0.69 -10.24
N ALA A 237 10.14 -1.49 -10.26
CA ALA A 237 11.11 -1.51 -9.18
C ALA A 237 11.85 -0.16 -9.03
N ILE A 238 12.19 0.48 -10.14
CA ILE A 238 12.81 1.82 -10.17
C ILE A 238 11.81 2.87 -9.64
N VAL A 239 10.59 2.88 -10.18
CA VAL A 239 9.54 3.82 -9.75
C VAL A 239 9.22 3.63 -8.28
N GLY A 240 9.08 2.38 -7.81
CA GLY A 240 8.84 2.08 -6.40
C GLY A 240 10.00 2.54 -5.50
N THR A 241 11.24 2.41 -5.95
CA THR A 241 12.39 2.92 -5.17
C THR A 241 12.41 4.44 -5.11
N ALA A 242 12.13 5.11 -6.23
CA ALA A 242 11.96 6.56 -6.27
C ALA A 242 10.80 7.03 -5.38
N ALA A 243 9.66 6.32 -5.42
CA ALA A 243 8.49 6.60 -4.62
C ALA A 243 8.78 6.47 -3.11
N MET A 244 9.53 5.46 -2.67
CA MET A 244 9.93 5.35 -1.26
C MET A 244 10.74 6.56 -0.78
N ILE A 245 11.70 7.03 -1.58
CA ILE A 245 12.52 8.21 -1.24
C ILE A 245 11.64 9.47 -1.27
N TRP A 246 10.76 9.58 -2.26
CA TRP A 246 9.85 10.71 -2.42
C TRP A 246 8.88 10.83 -1.23
N VAL A 247 8.22 9.73 -0.87
CA VAL A 247 7.31 9.65 0.28
C VAL A 247 8.06 9.91 1.58
N GLY A 248 9.18 9.21 1.82
CA GLY A 248 10.00 9.42 3.03
C GLY A 248 10.49 10.87 3.15
N GLY A 249 10.93 11.47 2.04
CA GLY A 249 11.33 12.88 1.98
C GLY A 249 10.16 13.82 2.25
N GLY A 250 8.99 13.56 1.66
CA GLY A 250 7.76 14.32 1.89
C GLY A 250 7.34 14.34 3.36
N ILE A 251 7.38 13.19 4.03
CA ILE A 251 7.11 13.09 5.48
C ILE A 251 8.10 13.96 6.27
N LEU A 252 9.39 13.91 5.94
CA LEU A 252 10.42 14.68 6.64
C LEU A 252 10.23 16.19 6.43
N VAL A 253 9.97 16.63 5.19
CA VAL A 253 9.74 18.04 4.86
C VAL A 253 8.50 18.56 5.59
N HIS A 254 7.38 17.83 5.54
CA HIS A 254 6.15 18.22 6.23
C HIS A 254 6.33 18.25 7.76
N GLY A 255 7.09 17.30 8.30
CA GLY A 255 7.46 17.29 9.71
C GLY A 255 8.29 18.51 10.10
N LEU A 256 9.29 18.88 9.29
CA LEU A 256 10.14 20.07 9.52
C LEU A 256 9.35 21.38 9.45
N GLU A 257 8.38 21.50 8.54
CA GLU A 257 7.45 22.64 8.51
C GLU A 257 6.66 22.75 9.80
N THR A 258 6.12 21.61 10.28
CA THR A 258 5.34 21.55 11.52
C THR A 258 6.17 21.96 12.74
N TYR A 259 7.47 21.65 12.76
CA TYR A 259 8.40 22.02 13.84
C TYR A 259 9.02 23.41 13.71
N GLY A 260 8.56 24.24 12.76
CA GLY A 260 9.00 25.64 12.67
C GLY A 260 10.32 25.84 11.91
N LEU A 261 10.72 24.89 11.06
CA LEU A 261 11.82 25.03 10.10
C LEU A 261 11.30 25.12 8.65
N PRO A 262 10.41 26.09 8.32
CA PRO A 262 9.82 26.20 6.98
C PRO A 262 10.87 26.56 5.91
N GLN A 263 12.05 27.02 6.32
CA GLN A 263 13.16 27.38 5.43
C GLN A 263 13.62 26.18 4.57
N VAL A 264 13.53 24.95 5.10
CA VAL A 264 13.92 23.74 4.35
C VAL A 264 12.91 23.46 3.23
N ALA A 265 11.62 23.57 3.53
CA ALA A 265 10.57 23.41 2.52
C ALA A 265 10.62 24.52 1.46
N HIS A 266 10.85 25.77 1.86
CA HIS A 266 11.03 26.88 0.93
C HIS A 266 12.27 26.74 0.05
N ALA A 267 13.39 26.24 0.60
CA ALA A 267 14.60 25.98 -0.18
C ALA A 267 14.39 24.86 -1.21
N LEU A 268 13.68 23.79 -0.85
CA LEU A 268 13.31 22.72 -1.77
C LEU A 268 12.33 23.19 -2.85
N HIS A 269 11.32 23.97 -2.48
CA HIS A 269 10.41 24.58 -3.44
C HIS A 269 11.15 25.48 -4.43
N ALA A 270 12.06 26.33 -3.95
CA ALA A 270 12.90 27.18 -4.79
C ALA A 270 13.80 26.36 -5.74
N ALA A 271 14.40 25.27 -5.25
CA ALA A 271 15.22 24.38 -6.06
C ALA A 271 14.41 23.58 -7.09
N SER A 272 13.16 23.21 -6.79
CA SER A 272 12.28 22.50 -7.73
C SER A 272 11.68 23.41 -8.81
N SER A 273 11.66 24.72 -8.57
CA SER A 273 11.18 25.75 -9.51
C SER A 273 12.28 26.33 -10.41
N ALA A 274 13.52 25.88 -10.26
CA ALA A 274 14.69 26.25 -11.06
C ALA A 274 15.00 25.18 -12.11
#